data_AF-A0A1Q9S365-F1
#
_entry.id   AF-A0A1Q9S365-F1
#
_cell.length_a   1.000
_cell.length_b   1.000
_cell.length_c   1.000
_cell.angle_alpha   90.00
_cell.angle_beta   90.00
_cell.angle_gamma   90.00
#
_symmetry.space_group_name_H-M   'P 1'
#
loop_
_entity.id
_entity.type
_entity.pdbx_description
1 polymer ?
#
loop_
_entity_poly.entity_id
_entity_poly.type
_entity_poly.pdbx_seq_one_letter_code
_entity_poly.pdbx_strand_id
1 'polypeptide(L)'
;MTWTDHTDRWVRAHPVVPDTLLALAVAAVAGPPSLAIFQTARSPAWALWVAGICGSVLLAAVALRRVATGAAFALASLAMLVTVALPNTVVRPERLGLAGASGDMEIPLFFLPTSAAYLLLVYTVAAQRPWRESLLALGIGVTGGLLCTARTATGYGALPAGWLTLLLALLALVAAVAGTWAVGRYRHDRRRRLAEEAADAVERATADERRRIARDMHDIVAHSLAVIVRQAEGGSAIAARSPDRAAQALAVIADTAREALTDMRGTLQVLREAAPREEAVQPSLAAVPALVERVRATGLDVRLVERGSADAVTAGAATAAYRLIQEALTNSVKHAGADPTVTVTIAHAARAS
;
A
#
# COMPACT_ATOMS: atom_id res chain seq x y z
N MET A 1 15.96 -6.24 -4.07
CA MET A 1 15.17 -5.72 -2.93
C MET A 1 16.09 -4.88 -2.07
N THR A 2 15.89 -3.57 -2.05
CA THR A 2 16.73 -2.64 -1.29
C THR A 2 16.37 -2.68 0.19
N TRP A 3 17.32 -2.34 1.06
CA TRP A 3 17.15 -2.31 2.52
C TRP A 3 15.92 -1.48 2.97
N THR A 4 15.58 -0.45 2.19
CA THR A 4 14.41 0.42 2.36
C THR A 4 13.06 -0.30 2.24
N ASP A 5 12.96 -1.34 1.41
CA ASP A 5 11.71 -2.10 1.23
C ASP A 5 11.39 -3.01 2.42
N HIS A 6 12.42 -3.45 3.15
CA HIS A 6 12.26 -4.26 4.36
C HIS A 6 11.80 -3.40 5.53
N THR A 7 12.40 -2.22 5.70
CA THR A 7 11.99 -1.28 6.75
C THR A 7 10.56 -0.78 6.55
N ASP A 8 10.16 -0.46 5.32
CA ASP A 8 8.81 0.02 5.03
C ASP A 8 7.74 -1.06 5.21
N ARG A 9 8.03 -2.32 4.83
CA ARG A 9 7.12 -3.44 5.12
C ARG A 9 6.99 -3.70 6.62
N TRP A 10 8.09 -3.67 7.36
CA TRP A 10 8.07 -3.90 8.80
C TRP A 10 7.30 -2.80 9.55
N VAL A 11 7.51 -1.52 9.18
CA VAL A 11 6.79 -0.36 9.73
C VAL A 11 5.29 -0.42 9.43
N ARG A 12 4.89 -0.91 8.25
CA ARG A 12 3.48 -1.15 7.91
C ARG A 12 2.88 -2.29 8.74
N ALA A 13 3.65 -3.34 9.01
CA ALA A 13 3.21 -4.48 9.81
C ALA A 13 3.11 -4.16 11.31
N HIS A 14 3.96 -3.26 11.82
CA HIS A 14 4.03 -2.90 13.25
C HIS A 14 3.89 -1.38 13.46
N PRO A 15 2.74 -0.76 13.14
CA PRO A 15 2.58 0.69 13.18
C PRO A 15 2.74 1.29 14.59
N VAL A 16 2.51 0.49 15.63
CA VAL A 16 2.63 0.91 17.03
C VAL A 16 4.09 1.18 17.41
N VAL A 17 5.07 0.42 16.91
CA VAL A 17 6.47 0.59 17.32
C VAL A 17 7.05 1.96 16.95
N PRO A 18 7.00 2.45 15.70
CA PRO A 18 7.51 3.77 15.37
C PRO A 18 6.71 4.90 16.03
N ASP A 19 5.42 4.71 16.28
CA ASP A 19 4.59 5.70 16.97
C ASP A 19 4.88 5.75 18.48
N THR A 20 5.18 4.61 19.12
CA THR A 20 5.67 4.57 20.50
C THR A 20 7.05 5.22 20.63
N LEU A 21 7.96 4.97 19.69
CA LEU A 21 9.26 5.67 19.65
C LEU A 21 9.10 7.18 19.48
N LEU A 22 8.17 7.62 18.63
CA LEU A 22 7.84 9.04 18.50
C LEU A 22 7.25 9.61 19.80
N ALA A 23 6.33 8.89 20.45
CA ALA A 23 5.76 9.31 21.73
C ALA A 23 6.85 9.42 22.81
N LEU A 24 7.79 8.47 22.88
CA LEU A 24 8.94 8.52 23.78
C LEU A 24 9.88 9.68 23.47
N ALA A 25 10.13 9.98 22.18
CA ALA A 25 10.93 11.13 21.79
C ALA A 25 10.27 12.46 22.19
N VAL A 26 8.96 12.59 21.97
CA VAL A 26 8.18 13.76 22.43
C VAL A 26 8.22 13.86 23.96
N ALA A 27 8.07 12.74 24.67
CA ALA A 27 8.18 12.70 26.13
C ALA A 27 9.56 13.10 26.62
N ALA A 28 10.64 12.67 25.95
CA ALA A 28 12.01 13.01 26.32
C ALA A 28 12.30 14.51 26.15
N VAL A 29 11.71 15.16 25.14
CA VAL A 29 11.90 16.59 24.88
C VAL A 29 10.97 17.46 25.73
N ALA A 30 9.68 17.13 25.77
CA ALA A 30 8.65 17.95 26.38
C ALA A 30 8.39 17.61 27.87
N GLY A 31 8.76 16.40 28.30
CA GLY A 31 8.57 15.92 29.67
C GLY A 31 9.42 16.67 30.69
N PRO A 32 10.76 16.78 30.54
CA PRO A 32 11.61 17.49 31.50
C PRO A 32 11.18 18.94 31.80
N PRO A 33 10.89 19.82 30.81
CA PRO A 33 10.44 21.16 31.11
C PRO A 33 9.04 21.18 31.75
N SER A 34 8.15 20.25 31.39
CA SER A 34 6.85 20.11 32.05
C SER A 34 6.98 19.68 33.51
N LEU A 35 7.91 18.78 33.81
CA LEU A 35 8.21 18.33 35.16
C LEU A 35 8.85 19.45 36.00
N ALA A 36 9.72 20.26 35.41
CA ALA A 36 10.29 21.44 36.07
C ALA A 36 9.20 22.44 36.49
N ILE A 37 8.18 22.64 35.65
CA ILE A 37 7.00 23.45 35.99
C ILE A 37 6.26 22.84 37.18
N PHE A 38 6.02 21.52 37.20
CA PHE A 38 5.36 20.86 38.33
C PHE A 38 6.14 20.95 39.64
N GLN A 39 7.47 20.81 39.60
CA GLN A 39 8.32 20.90 40.80
C GLN A 39 8.38 22.31 41.40
N THR A 40 8.10 23.33 40.59
CA THR A 40 8.20 24.74 40.98
C THR A 40 6.85 25.41 41.20
N ALA A 41 5.75 24.75 40.81
CA ALA A 41 4.39 25.24 40.94
C ALA A 41 3.91 25.27 42.40
N ARG A 42 3.16 26.33 42.74
CA ARG A 42 2.49 26.52 44.05
C ARG A 42 1.01 26.11 44.05
N SER A 43 0.62 25.21 43.16
CA SER A 43 -0.77 24.77 42.99
C SER A 43 -1.11 23.56 43.86
N PRO A 44 -2.40 23.32 44.15
CA PRO A 44 -2.80 22.14 44.90
C PRO A 44 -2.38 20.86 44.16
N ALA A 45 -1.86 19.88 44.90
CA ALA A 45 -1.27 18.66 44.33
C ALA A 45 -2.21 17.93 43.36
N TRP A 46 -3.51 17.89 43.66
CA TRP A 46 -4.51 17.24 42.81
C TRP A 46 -4.53 17.82 41.38
N ALA A 47 -4.36 19.13 41.22
CA ALA A 47 -4.39 19.78 39.91
C ALA A 47 -3.16 19.40 39.08
N LEU A 48 -2.00 19.31 39.73
CA LEU A 48 -0.74 18.86 39.10
C LEU A 48 -0.83 17.39 38.69
N TRP A 49 -1.43 16.53 39.53
CA TRP A 49 -1.68 15.13 39.20
C TRP A 49 -2.59 14.97 37.99
N VAL A 50 -3.72 15.70 37.95
CA VAL A 50 -4.64 15.65 36.80
C VAL A 50 -3.94 16.14 35.53
N ALA A 51 -3.17 17.23 35.60
CA ALA A 51 -2.40 17.72 34.45
C ALA A 51 -1.34 16.71 33.97
N GLY A 52 -0.63 16.05 34.88
CA GLY A 52 0.32 14.98 34.56
C GLY A 52 -0.34 13.77 33.91
N ILE A 53 -1.54 13.39 34.38
CA ILE A 53 -2.35 12.34 33.75
C ILE A 53 -2.76 12.77 32.34
N CYS A 54 -3.27 13.98 32.15
CA CYS A 54 -3.63 14.50 30.82
C CYS A 54 -2.43 14.53 29.87
N GLY A 55 -1.25 14.94 30.33
CA GLY A 55 -0.01 14.89 29.56
C GLY A 55 0.38 13.46 29.16
N SER A 56 0.26 12.51 30.09
CA SER A 56 0.52 11.08 29.83
C SER A 56 -0.47 10.50 28.81
N VAL A 57 -1.74 10.88 28.92
CA VAL A 57 -2.80 10.51 27.97
C VAL A 57 -2.52 11.05 26.57
N LEU A 58 -2.03 12.30 26.45
CA LEU A 58 -1.62 12.87 25.16
C LEU A 58 -0.49 12.06 24.51
N LEU A 59 0.53 11.67 25.29
CA LEU A 59 1.63 10.85 24.80
C LEU A 59 1.17 9.44 24.39
N ALA A 60 0.28 8.83 25.19
CA ALA A 60 -0.34 7.54 24.84
C ALA A 60 -1.19 7.64 23.56
N ALA A 61 -1.93 8.74 23.38
CA ALA A 61 -2.68 9.01 22.15
C ALA A 61 -1.75 9.13 20.94
N VAL A 62 -0.55 9.72 21.09
CA VAL A 62 0.47 9.74 20.01
C VAL A 62 0.90 8.33 19.63
N ALA A 63 1.09 7.42 20.60
CA ALA A 63 1.45 6.03 20.32
C ALA A 63 0.35 5.26 19.56
N LEU A 64 -0.93 5.62 19.76
CA LEU A 64 -2.08 4.97 19.12
C LEU A 64 -2.60 5.70 17.86
N ARG A 65 -1.93 6.79 17.45
CA ARG A 65 -2.45 7.73 16.43
C ARG A 65 -2.75 7.11 15.06
N ARG A 66 -2.03 6.04 14.66
CA ARG A 66 -2.25 5.33 13.38
C ARG A 66 -3.24 4.17 13.48
N VAL A 67 -3.34 3.53 14.65
CA VAL A 67 -4.19 2.35 14.85
C VAL A 67 -5.64 2.77 15.15
N ALA A 68 -5.81 3.78 16.00
CA ALA A 68 -7.11 4.25 16.46
C ALA A 68 -7.23 5.77 16.34
N THR A 69 -6.96 6.32 15.15
CA THR A 69 -6.82 7.77 14.90
C THR A 69 -7.96 8.62 15.49
N GLY A 70 -9.22 8.20 15.30
CA GLY A 70 -10.38 8.93 15.82
C GLY A 70 -10.46 8.90 17.36
N ALA A 71 -10.26 7.72 17.97
CA ALA A 71 -10.28 7.58 19.42
C ALA A 71 -9.10 8.29 20.10
N ALA A 72 -7.90 8.19 19.52
CA ALA A 72 -6.71 8.89 19.99
C ALA A 72 -6.89 10.41 19.96
N PHE A 73 -7.46 10.94 18.87
CA PHE A 73 -7.77 12.36 18.76
C PHE A 73 -8.84 12.79 19.77
N ALA A 74 -9.95 12.04 19.89
CA ALA A 74 -11.02 12.36 20.84
C ALA A 74 -10.51 12.35 22.30
N LEU A 75 -9.70 11.36 22.67
CA LEU A 75 -9.09 11.26 24.00
C LEU A 75 -8.13 12.44 24.27
N ALA A 76 -7.36 12.85 23.27
CA ALA A 76 -6.48 14.01 23.37
C ALA A 76 -7.24 15.34 23.47
N SER A 77 -8.33 15.51 22.70
CA SER A 77 -9.20 16.68 22.81
C SER A 77 -9.86 16.75 24.18
N LEU A 78 -10.28 15.62 24.75
CA LEU A 78 -10.82 15.55 26.11
C LEU A 78 -9.74 15.90 27.15
N ALA A 79 -8.54 15.36 27.02
CA ALA A 79 -7.42 15.68 27.92
C ALA A 79 -7.06 17.18 27.86
N MET A 80 -7.06 17.78 26.66
CA MET A 80 -6.86 19.22 26.51
C MET A 80 -8.01 20.01 27.15
N LEU A 81 -9.27 19.62 26.95
CA LEU A 81 -10.42 20.28 27.56
C LEU A 81 -10.35 20.25 29.10
N VAL A 82 -9.98 19.11 29.68
CA VAL A 82 -9.77 18.96 31.13
C VAL A 82 -8.64 19.88 31.59
N THR A 83 -7.52 19.91 30.87
CA THR A 83 -6.37 20.77 31.22
C THR A 83 -6.71 22.25 31.11
N VAL A 84 -7.54 22.63 30.14
CA VAL A 84 -8.10 23.98 30.02
C VAL A 84 -9.05 24.30 31.18
N ALA A 85 -9.73 23.34 31.79
CA ALA A 85 -10.58 23.61 32.95
C ALA A 85 -9.79 23.80 34.27
N LEU A 86 -8.58 23.25 34.37
CA LEU A 86 -7.74 23.30 35.59
C LEU A 86 -7.27 24.70 35.96
N PRO A 87 -7.13 25.02 37.26
CA PRO A 87 -6.66 26.33 37.71
C PRO A 87 -5.24 26.63 37.21
N ASN A 88 -4.91 27.92 37.07
CA ASN A 88 -3.56 28.35 36.68
C ASN A 88 -2.54 27.93 37.74
N THR A 89 -1.31 27.66 37.30
CA THR A 89 -0.18 27.43 38.19
C THR A 89 0.61 28.70 38.40
N VAL A 90 1.03 28.96 39.63
CA VAL A 90 1.94 30.07 39.94
C VAL A 90 3.34 29.50 40.10
N VAL A 91 4.27 30.03 39.31
CA VAL A 91 5.67 29.58 39.27
C VAL A 91 6.60 30.77 39.46
N ARG A 92 7.74 30.55 40.14
CA ARG A 92 8.81 31.54 40.22
C ARG A 92 9.77 31.36 39.04
N PRO A 93 9.91 32.36 38.15
CA PRO A 93 10.72 32.24 36.94
C PRO A 93 12.21 32.01 37.22
N GLU A 94 12.72 32.50 38.35
CA GLU A 94 14.08 32.22 38.84
C GLU A 94 14.37 30.71 38.97
N ARG A 95 13.37 29.91 39.36
CA ARG A 95 13.49 28.46 39.50
C ARG A 95 13.40 27.70 38.17
N LEU A 96 12.92 28.37 37.12
CA LEU A 96 12.88 27.86 35.75
C LEU A 96 14.14 28.22 34.96
N GLY A 97 15.10 28.94 35.56
CA GLY A 97 16.31 29.41 34.88
C GLY A 97 16.05 30.58 33.92
N LEU A 98 14.89 31.24 34.01
CA LEU A 98 14.53 32.40 33.20
C LEU A 98 15.15 33.66 33.80
N ALA A 99 16.40 33.94 33.44
CA ALA A 99 17.12 35.12 33.90
C ALA A 99 16.40 36.41 33.49
N GLY A 100 16.19 37.32 34.46
CA GLY A 100 15.62 38.66 34.23
C GLY A 100 14.10 38.78 34.44
N ALA A 101 13.38 37.67 34.67
CA ALA A 101 11.99 37.71 35.10
C ALA A 101 11.91 37.70 36.63
N SER A 102 11.23 38.68 37.21
CA SER A 102 10.98 38.79 38.66
C SER A 102 9.48 38.75 38.96
N GLY A 103 9.12 38.26 40.15
CA GLY A 103 7.73 38.11 40.59
C GLY A 103 7.14 36.71 40.34
N ASP A 104 5.90 36.54 40.78
CA ASP A 104 5.14 35.31 40.59
C ASP A 104 4.54 35.30 39.17
N MET A 105 4.84 34.26 38.39
CA MET A 105 4.35 34.09 37.02
C MET A 105 3.19 33.09 37.00
N GLU A 106 2.03 33.51 36.49
CA GLU A 106 0.91 32.61 36.23
C GLU A 106 1.07 31.89 34.90
N ILE A 107 1.15 30.57 34.94
CA ILE A 107 1.23 29.69 33.77
C ILE A 107 -0.02 28.82 33.75
N PRO A 108 -0.89 28.93 32.74
CA PRO A 108 -1.99 28.02 32.55
C PRO A 108 -1.50 26.61 32.22
N LEU A 109 -2.03 25.58 32.88
CA LEU A 109 -1.58 24.19 32.74
C LEU A 109 -1.74 23.62 31.31
N PHE A 110 -2.63 24.18 30.50
CA PHE A 110 -2.78 23.75 29.11
C PHE A 110 -1.63 24.20 28.19
N PHE A 111 -0.77 25.13 28.65
CA PHE A 111 0.46 25.54 27.97
C PHE A 111 1.69 24.70 28.34
N LEU A 112 1.54 23.59 29.07
CA LEU A 112 2.64 22.67 29.30
C LEU A 112 3.27 22.24 27.96
N PRO A 113 4.61 22.13 27.87
CA PRO A 113 5.29 21.68 26.66
C PRO A 113 4.73 20.37 26.07
N THR A 114 4.26 19.44 26.92
CA THR A 114 3.62 18.19 26.48
C THR A 114 2.35 18.40 25.66
N SER A 115 1.64 19.53 25.82
CA SER A 115 0.44 19.87 25.04
C SER A 115 0.73 20.04 23.55
N ALA A 116 1.99 20.34 23.17
CA ALA A 116 2.39 20.39 21.76
C ALA A 116 2.18 19.06 21.02
N ALA A 117 2.13 17.93 21.75
CA ALA A 117 1.77 16.62 21.20
C ALA A 117 0.38 16.61 20.52
N TYR A 118 -0.54 17.48 20.94
CA TYR A 118 -1.86 17.62 20.33
C TYR A 118 -1.78 17.97 18.83
N LEU A 119 -0.81 18.80 18.44
CA LEU A 119 -0.60 19.19 17.04
C LEU A 119 -0.23 17.99 16.15
N LEU A 120 0.48 17.01 16.69
CA LEU A 120 0.79 15.75 15.97
C LEU A 120 -0.48 14.96 15.68
N LEU A 121 -1.47 15.01 16.57
CA LEU A 121 -2.75 14.32 16.41
C LEU A 121 -3.63 15.03 15.39
N VAL A 122 -3.70 16.37 15.42
CA VAL A 122 -4.35 17.17 14.36
C VAL A 122 -3.75 16.85 12.98
N TYR A 123 -2.41 16.87 12.88
CA TYR A 123 -1.69 16.47 11.67
C TYR A 123 -2.06 15.06 11.22
N THR A 124 -2.12 14.10 12.16
CA THR A 124 -2.37 12.69 11.84
C THR A 124 -3.79 12.48 11.32
N VAL A 125 -4.80 13.09 11.95
CA VAL A 125 -6.18 13.05 11.45
C VAL A 125 -6.24 13.66 10.05
N ALA A 126 -5.59 14.80 9.83
CA ALA A 126 -5.55 15.44 8.51
C ALA A 126 -4.85 14.61 7.43
N ALA A 127 -3.82 13.84 7.79
CA ALA A 127 -3.10 13.01 6.84
C ALA A 127 -3.82 11.69 6.49
N GLN A 128 -4.70 11.18 7.37
CA GLN A 128 -5.24 9.82 7.26
C GLN A 128 -6.75 9.74 7.08
N ARG A 129 -7.51 10.73 7.55
CA ARG A 129 -8.97 10.69 7.57
C ARG A 129 -9.59 11.48 6.41
N PRO A 130 -10.83 11.14 6.01
CA PRO A 130 -11.52 11.82 4.93
C PRO A 130 -11.75 13.31 5.25
N TRP A 131 -12.08 14.07 4.19
CA TRP A 131 -12.17 15.53 4.27
C TRP A 131 -13.07 16.05 5.40
N ARG A 132 -14.21 15.41 5.64
CA ARG A 132 -15.18 15.82 6.66
C ARG A 132 -14.62 15.65 8.08
N GLU A 133 -14.10 14.47 8.41
CA GLU A 133 -13.52 14.17 9.73
C GLU A 133 -12.36 15.10 10.05
N SER A 134 -11.51 15.37 9.07
CA SER A 134 -10.38 16.26 9.33
C SER A 134 -10.78 17.74 9.38
N LEU A 135 -11.88 18.18 8.74
CA LEU A 135 -12.44 19.51 9.00
C LEU A 135 -12.98 19.61 10.43
N LEU A 136 -13.63 18.56 10.94
CA LEU A 136 -14.06 18.52 12.34
C LEU A 136 -12.87 18.66 13.29
N ALA A 137 -11.76 17.96 13.02
CA ALA A 137 -10.54 18.10 13.81
C ALA A 137 -9.94 19.52 13.76
N LEU A 138 -9.99 20.18 12.61
CA LEU A 138 -9.61 21.60 12.49
C LEU A 138 -10.51 22.49 13.34
N GLY A 139 -11.84 22.30 13.22
CA GLY A 139 -12.82 23.04 14.01
C GLY A 139 -12.59 22.88 15.51
N ILE A 140 -12.46 21.64 16.00
CA ILE A 140 -12.18 21.34 17.40
C ILE A 140 -10.87 21.99 17.85
N GLY A 141 -9.80 21.93 17.04
CA GLY A 141 -8.53 22.58 17.35
C GLY A 141 -8.62 24.11 17.43
N VAL A 142 -9.31 24.75 16.48
CA VAL A 142 -9.51 26.21 16.45
C VAL A 142 -10.39 26.66 17.62
N THR A 143 -11.49 25.95 17.89
CA THR A 143 -12.33 26.21 19.06
C THR A 143 -11.55 26.03 20.37
N GLY A 144 -10.69 25.02 20.46
CA GLY A 144 -9.77 24.84 21.58
C GLY A 144 -8.81 26.02 21.74
N GLY A 145 -8.22 26.51 20.66
CA GLY A 145 -7.36 27.71 20.66
C GLY A 145 -8.11 28.96 21.15
N LEU A 146 -9.33 29.17 20.67
CA LEU A 146 -10.20 30.27 21.13
C LEU A 146 -10.51 30.15 22.63
N LEU A 147 -10.81 28.94 23.12
CA LEU A 147 -11.07 28.70 24.53
C LEU A 147 -9.83 28.96 25.41
N CYS A 148 -8.65 28.54 24.95
CA CYS A 148 -7.37 28.84 25.59
C CYS A 148 -7.12 30.35 25.69
N THR A 149 -7.35 31.10 24.60
CA THR A 149 -7.23 32.56 24.58
C THR A 149 -8.25 33.22 25.52
N ALA A 150 -9.53 32.83 25.43
CA ALA A 150 -10.59 33.39 26.27
C ALA A 150 -10.32 33.16 27.77
N ARG A 151 -9.82 31.98 28.12
CA ARG A 151 -9.40 31.68 29.50
C ARG A 151 -8.25 32.58 29.95
N THR A 152 -7.25 32.76 29.09
CA THR A 152 -6.08 33.62 29.39
C THR A 152 -6.47 35.09 29.49
N ALA A 153 -7.47 35.53 28.71
CA ALA A 153 -7.92 36.93 28.68
C ALA A 153 -8.45 37.43 30.04
N THR A 154 -8.94 36.54 30.90
CA THR A 154 -9.45 36.91 32.23
C THR A 154 -8.36 37.43 33.19
N GLY A 155 -7.07 37.12 32.95
CA GLY A 155 -5.95 37.54 33.79
C GLY A 155 -5.21 38.79 33.30
N TYR A 156 -5.34 39.15 32.02
CA TYR A 156 -4.73 40.35 31.45
C TYR A 156 -5.76 41.49 31.54
N GLY A 157 -5.62 42.39 32.53
CA GLY A 157 -6.51 43.54 32.72
C GLY A 157 -6.65 44.44 31.49
N ALA A 158 -7.49 45.49 31.56
CA ALA A 158 -7.92 46.32 30.43
C ALA A 158 -6.82 47.16 29.70
N LEU A 159 -5.54 46.89 29.93
CA LEU A 159 -4.43 47.59 29.30
C LEU A 159 -4.28 47.20 27.81
N PRO A 160 -3.99 48.17 26.91
CA PRO A 160 -3.83 47.89 25.46
C PRO A 160 -2.77 46.83 25.12
N ALA A 161 -1.68 46.77 25.90
CA ALA A 161 -0.62 45.80 25.70
C ALA A 161 -1.09 44.35 25.93
N GLY A 162 -1.99 44.12 26.89
CA GLY A 162 -2.55 42.79 27.17
C GLY A 162 -3.39 42.26 26.01
N TRP A 163 -4.22 43.13 25.41
CA TRP A 163 -5.01 42.77 24.24
C TRP A 163 -4.16 42.41 23.02
N LEU A 164 -3.06 43.13 22.79
CA LEU A 164 -2.13 42.79 21.72
C LEU A 164 -1.48 41.42 21.96
N THR A 165 -1.03 41.12 23.18
CA THR A 165 -0.47 39.81 23.54
C THR A 165 -1.47 38.67 23.33
N LEU A 166 -2.73 38.86 23.76
CA LEU A 166 -3.80 37.87 23.57
C LEU A 166 -4.12 37.64 22.10
N LEU A 167 -4.16 38.71 21.30
CA LEU A 167 -4.37 38.61 19.85
C LEU A 167 -3.23 37.83 19.18
N LEU A 168 -1.98 38.16 19.50
CA LEU A 168 -0.81 37.44 18.95
C LEU A 168 -0.81 35.97 19.38
N ALA A 169 -1.14 35.67 20.63
CA ALA A 169 -1.25 34.30 21.12
C ALA A 169 -2.37 33.52 20.42
N LEU A 170 -3.53 34.14 20.21
CA LEU A 170 -4.64 33.54 19.45
C LEU A 170 -4.22 33.24 18.01
N LEU A 171 -3.63 34.22 17.33
CA LEU A 171 -3.14 34.06 15.96
C LEU A 171 -2.10 32.94 15.87
N ALA A 172 -1.17 32.87 16.83
CA ALA A 172 -0.17 31.80 16.89
C ALA A 172 -0.80 30.42 17.08
N LEU A 173 -1.78 30.26 17.99
CA LEU A 173 -2.48 29.00 18.22
C LEU A 173 -3.28 28.57 16.98
N VAL A 174 -4.05 29.49 16.39
CA VAL A 174 -4.82 29.22 15.17
C VAL A 174 -3.89 28.87 14.01
N ALA A 175 -2.78 29.61 13.84
CA ALA A 175 -1.78 29.32 12.81
C ALA A 175 -1.10 27.96 13.02
N ALA A 176 -0.78 27.58 14.26
CA ALA A 176 -0.18 26.28 14.56
C ALA A 176 -1.14 25.13 14.23
N VAL A 177 -2.41 25.23 14.61
CA VAL A 177 -3.44 24.22 14.31
C VAL A 177 -3.72 24.17 12.81
N ALA A 178 -3.99 25.31 12.17
CA ALA A 178 -4.30 25.38 10.75
C ALA A 178 -3.11 24.97 9.88
N GLY A 179 -1.89 25.36 10.26
CA GLY A 179 -0.66 24.99 9.57
C GLY A 179 -0.38 23.49 9.65
N THR A 180 -0.47 22.88 10.84
CA THR A 180 -0.28 21.43 10.98
C THR A 180 -1.37 20.62 10.28
N TRP A 181 -2.61 21.10 10.31
CA TRP A 181 -3.70 20.55 9.52
C TRP A 181 -3.42 20.63 8.01
N ALA A 182 -3.00 21.79 7.50
CA ALA A 182 -2.70 22.02 6.09
C ALA A 182 -1.56 21.13 5.60
N VAL A 183 -0.49 20.97 6.39
CA VAL A 183 0.61 20.04 6.09
C VAL A 183 0.11 18.59 6.06
N GLY A 184 -0.80 18.22 6.96
CA GLY A 184 -1.47 16.91 6.95
C GLY A 184 -2.26 16.68 5.67
N ARG A 185 -3.07 17.66 5.25
CA ARG A 185 -3.84 17.60 4.00
C ARG A 185 -2.97 17.53 2.76
N TYR A 186 -1.92 18.35 2.70
CA TYR A 186 -0.96 18.31 1.61
C TYR A 186 -0.33 16.91 1.47
N ARG A 187 0.02 16.26 2.61
CA ARG A 187 0.53 14.88 2.60
C ARG A 187 -0.51 13.87 2.14
N HIS A 188 -1.78 14.02 2.53
CA HIS A 188 -2.87 13.15 2.09
C HIS A 188 -3.05 13.22 0.56
N ASP A 189 -3.18 14.43 0.03
CA ASP A 189 -3.39 14.67 -1.40
C ASP A 189 -2.18 14.23 -2.22
N ARG A 190 -0.96 14.48 -1.73
CA ARG A 190 0.26 14.02 -2.40
C ARG A 190 0.34 12.50 -2.50
N ARG A 191 -0.02 11.77 -1.44
CA ARG A 191 -0.05 10.30 -1.47
C ARG A 191 -1.06 9.78 -2.47
N ARG A 192 -2.23 10.40 -2.53
CA ARG A 192 -3.27 10.03 -3.48
C ARG A 192 -2.81 10.25 -4.93
N ARG A 193 -2.22 11.41 -5.23
CA ARG A 193 -1.67 11.71 -6.56
C ARG A 193 -0.57 10.74 -6.97
N LEU A 194 0.36 10.42 -6.06
CA LEU A 194 1.42 9.44 -6.33
C LEU A 194 0.86 8.04 -6.60
N ALA A 195 -0.22 7.64 -5.91
CA ALA A 195 -0.88 6.37 -6.17
C ALA A 195 -1.59 6.36 -7.54
N GLU A 196 -2.25 7.46 -7.91
CA GLU A 196 -2.86 7.66 -9.24
C GLU A 196 -1.77 7.63 -10.35
N GLU A 197 -0.68 8.39 -10.19
CA GLU A 197 0.45 8.40 -11.13
C GLU A 197 1.11 7.02 -11.29
N ALA A 198 1.26 6.26 -10.20
CA ALA A 198 1.80 4.91 -10.24
C ALA A 198 0.87 3.93 -10.97
N ALA A 199 -0.45 4.04 -10.79
CA ALA A 199 -1.42 3.22 -11.50
C ALA A 199 -1.38 3.50 -13.01
N ASP A 200 -1.39 4.78 -13.38
CA ASP A 200 -1.24 5.23 -14.77
C ASP A 200 0.07 4.74 -15.41
N ALA A 201 1.18 4.77 -14.66
CA ALA A 201 2.47 4.31 -15.16
C ALA A 201 2.47 2.82 -15.47
N VAL A 202 1.82 2.00 -14.63
CA VAL A 202 1.65 0.56 -14.86
C VAL A 202 0.81 0.30 -16.11
N GLU A 203 -0.28 1.06 -16.32
CA GLU A 203 -1.11 0.93 -17.51
C GLU A 203 -0.34 1.28 -18.79
N ARG A 204 0.40 2.41 -18.78
CA ARG A 204 1.24 2.83 -19.92
C ARG A 204 2.32 1.80 -20.23
N ALA A 205 3.03 1.31 -19.21
CA ALA A 205 4.05 0.28 -19.38
C ALA A 205 3.46 -1.00 -20.00
N THR A 206 2.26 -1.41 -19.57
CA THR A 206 1.55 -2.57 -20.14
C THR A 206 1.15 -2.33 -21.60
N ALA A 207 0.70 -1.12 -21.95
CA ALA A 207 0.36 -0.77 -23.32
C ALA A 207 1.59 -0.74 -24.24
N ASP A 208 2.71 -0.19 -23.76
CA ASP A 208 3.97 -0.14 -24.51
C ASP A 208 4.56 -1.54 -24.72
N GLU A 209 4.47 -2.40 -23.71
CA GLU A 209 4.81 -3.81 -23.81
C GLU A 209 4.01 -4.51 -24.92
N ARG A 210 2.67 -4.35 -24.91
CA ARG A 210 1.80 -4.91 -25.95
C ARG A 210 2.15 -4.39 -27.36
N ARG A 211 2.45 -3.09 -27.49
CA ARG A 211 2.87 -2.50 -28.78
C ARG A 211 4.21 -3.05 -29.25
N ARG A 212 5.16 -3.27 -28.33
CA ARG A 212 6.45 -3.89 -28.67
C ARG A 212 6.24 -5.30 -29.17
N ILE A 213 5.47 -6.11 -28.44
CA ILE A 213 5.19 -7.48 -28.84
C ILE A 213 4.46 -7.55 -30.19
N ALA A 214 3.50 -6.66 -30.44
CA ALA A 214 2.83 -6.58 -31.74
C ALA A 214 3.81 -6.27 -32.89
N ARG A 215 4.81 -5.41 -32.67
CA ARG A 215 5.88 -5.14 -33.64
C ARG A 215 6.78 -6.35 -33.84
N ASP A 216 7.23 -6.99 -32.77
CA ASP A 216 8.08 -8.19 -32.87
C ASP A 216 7.35 -9.32 -33.63
N MET A 217 6.05 -9.51 -33.37
CA MET A 217 5.20 -10.44 -34.13
C MET A 217 5.08 -10.03 -35.61
N HIS A 218 4.91 -8.75 -35.91
CA HIS A 218 4.84 -8.26 -37.28
C HIS A 218 6.15 -8.49 -38.02
N ASP A 219 7.29 -8.26 -37.39
CA ASP A 219 8.62 -8.41 -37.98
C ASP A 219 8.92 -9.88 -38.30
N ILE A 220 8.57 -10.81 -37.39
CA ILE A 220 8.68 -12.27 -37.63
C ILE A 220 7.84 -12.65 -38.84
N VAL A 221 6.56 -12.26 -38.86
CA VAL A 221 5.64 -12.61 -39.95
C VAL A 221 6.10 -12.02 -41.29
N ALA A 222 6.47 -10.74 -41.31
CA ALA A 222 6.92 -10.05 -42.52
C ALA A 222 8.19 -10.68 -43.08
N HIS A 223 9.16 -11.00 -42.22
CA HIS A 223 10.41 -11.63 -42.63
C HIS A 223 10.19 -13.02 -43.22
N SER A 224 9.44 -13.88 -42.52
CA SER A 224 9.15 -15.23 -42.98
C SER A 224 8.36 -15.25 -44.28
N LEU A 225 7.36 -14.36 -44.42
CA LEU A 225 6.61 -14.21 -45.68
C LEU A 225 7.52 -13.78 -46.83
N ALA A 226 8.45 -12.84 -46.61
CA ALA A 226 9.39 -12.41 -47.65
C ALA A 226 10.35 -13.53 -48.11
N VAL A 227 10.74 -14.44 -47.22
CA VAL A 227 11.53 -15.64 -47.59
C VAL A 227 10.66 -16.63 -48.37
N ILE A 228 9.44 -16.91 -47.89
CA ILE A 228 8.50 -17.82 -48.56
C ILE A 228 8.19 -17.35 -49.98
N VAL A 229 7.89 -16.07 -50.19
CA VAL A 229 7.59 -15.49 -51.50
C VAL A 229 8.78 -15.66 -52.45
N ARG A 230 9.99 -15.28 -52.02
CA ARG A 230 11.20 -15.43 -52.86
C ARG A 230 11.50 -16.88 -53.23
N GLN A 231 11.33 -17.82 -52.30
CA GLN A 231 11.54 -19.24 -52.58
C GLN A 231 10.46 -19.82 -53.50
N ALA A 232 9.21 -19.37 -53.37
CA ALA A 232 8.12 -19.79 -54.24
C ALA A 232 8.34 -19.29 -55.68
N GLU A 233 8.73 -18.02 -55.86
CA GLU A 233 9.06 -17.45 -57.16
C GLU A 233 10.26 -18.16 -57.81
N GLY A 234 11.34 -18.36 -57.06
CA GLY A 234 12.54 -19.06 -57.53
C GLY A 234 12.29 -20.53 -57.89
N GLY A 235 11.54 -21.24 -57.05
CA GLY A 235 11.15 -22.64 -57.28
C GLY A 235 10.27 -22.80 -58.52
N SER A 236 9.29 -21.90 -58.71
CA SER A 236 8.41 -21.88 -59.89
C SER A 236 9.20 -21.66 -61.18
N ALA A 237 10.15 -20.71 -61.18
CA ALA A 237 10.96 -20.38 -62.36
C ALA A 237 11.85 -21.54 -62.86
N ILE A 238 12.28 -22.44 -61.97
CA ILE A 238 13.18 -23.56 -62.30
C ILE A 238 12.50 -24.92 -62.38
N ALA A 239 11.22 -25.03 -62.01
CA ALA A 239 10.50 -26.30 -61.84
C ALA A 239 10.55 -27.20 -63.08
N ALA A 240 10.43 -26.63 -64.28
CA ALA A 240 10.49 -27.39 -65.53
C ALA A 240 11.91 -27.86 -65.91
N ARG A 241 12.95 -27.17 -65.42
CA ARG A 241 14.35 -27.45 -65.75
C ARG A 241 15.06 -28.32 -64.72
N SER A 242 14.69 -28.21 -63.45
CA SER A 242 15.29 -28.95 -62.34
C SER A 242 14.25 -29.22 -61.25
N PRO A 243 13.50 -30.34 -61.38
CA PRO A 243 12.49 -30.73 -60.41
C PRO A 243 13.04 -30.88 -58.99
N ASP A 244 14.26 -31.42 -58.85
CA ASP A 244 14.90 -31.64 -57.55
C ASP A 244 15.14 -30.31 -56.80
N ARG A 245 15.57 -29.26 -57.50
CA ARG A 245 15.76 -27.93 -56.88
C ARG A 245 14.43 -27.25 -56.54
N ALA A 246 13.38 -27.48 -57.32
CA ALA A 246 12.05 -27.01 -56.97
C ALA A 246 11.50 -27.73 -55.72
N ALA A 247 11.76 -29.02 -55.57
CA ALA A 247 11.43 -29.77 -54.35
C ALA A 247 12.19 -29.24 -53.12
N GLN A 248 13.48 -28.88 -53.27
CA GLN A 248 14.25 -28.23 -52.21
C GLN A 248 13.67 -26.86 -51.82
N ALA A 249 13.24 -26.04 -52.78
CA ALA A 249 12.60 -24.76 -52.49
C ALA A 249 11.29 -24.93 -51.70
N LEU A 250 10.47 -25.93 -52.03
CA LEU A 250 9.25 -26.28 -51.28
C LEU A 250 9.56 -26.75 -49.85
N ALA A 251 10.64 -27.50 -49.65
CA ALA A 251 11.09 -27.90 -48.31
C ALA A 251 11.46 -26.68 -47.46
N VAL A 252 12.23 -25.74 -48.01
CA VAL A 252 12.59 -24.50 -47.32
C VAL A 252 11.35 -23.67 -46.96
N ILE A 253 10.37 -23.55 -47.86
CA ILE A 253 9.09 -22.88 -47.57
C ILE A 253 8.39 -23.54 -46.38
N ALA A 254 8.29 -24.87 -46.37
CA ALA A 254 7.63 -25.60 -45.29
C ALA A 254 8.35 -25.42 -43.95
N ASP A 255 9.67 -25.44 -43.93
CA ASP A 255 10.46 -25.26 -42.72
C ASP A 255 10.36 -23.82 -42.19
N THR A 256 10.52 -22.81 -43.05
CA THR A 256 10.34 -21.40 -42.67
C THR A 256 8.93 -21.12 -42.14
N ALA A 257 7.90 -21.73 -42.72
CA ALA A 257 6.52 -21.58 -42.23
C ALA A 257 6.32 -22.25 -40.85
N ARG A 258 6.90 -23.44 -40.62
CA ARG A 258 6.83 -24.12 -39.32
C ARG A 258 7.59 -23.35 -38.23
N GLU A 259 8.75 -22.81 -38.57
CA GLU A 259 9.57 -21.99 -37.66
C GLU A 259 8.81 -20.72 -37.25
N ALA A 260 8.29 -19.95 -38.22
CA ALA A 260 7.52 -18.73 -37.94
C ALA A 260 6.27 -18.99 -37.08
N LEU A 261 5.56 -20.10 -37.31
CA LEU A 261 4.42 -20.51 -36.50
C LEU A 261 4.82 -20.87 -35.06
N THR A 262 6.02 -21.42 -34.88
CA THR A 262 6.57 -21.76 -33.56
C THR A 262 6.94 -20.49 -32.80
N ASP A 263 7.63 -19.57 -33.44
CA ASP A 263 8.04 -18.28 -32.85
C ASP A 263 6.84 -17.41 -32.47
N MET A 264 5.81 -17.36 -33.32
CA MET A 264 4.56 -16.66 -32.99
C MET A 264 3.84 -17.29 -31.80
N ARG A 265 3.78 -18.62 -31.72
CA ARG A 265 3.15 -19.33 -30.59
C ARG A 265 3.90 -19.08 -29.28
N GLY A 266 5.24 -19.08 -29.33
CA GLY A 266 6.08 -18.75 -28.17
C GLY A 266 5.80 -17.33 -27.66
N THR A 267 5.81 -16.34 -28.55
CA THR A 267 5.53 -14.94 -28.20
C THR A 267 4.12 -14.74 -27.65
N LEU A 268 3.10 -15.40 -28.22
CA LEU A 268 1.72 -15.34 -27.72
C LEU A 268 1.53 -16.05 -26.39
N GLN A 269 2.28 -17.12 -26.11
CA GLN A 269 2.22 -17.83 -24.84
C GLN A 269 2.73 -16.94 -23.70
N VAL A 270 3.86 -16.25 -23.91
CA VAL A 270 4.41 -15.28 -22.94
C VAL A 270 3.39 -14.15 -22.65
N LEU A 271 2.69 -13.63 -23.66
CA LEU A 271 1.61 -12.66 -23.49
C LEU A 271 0.44 -13.19 -22.65
N ARG A 272 0.07 -14.46 -22.85
CA ARG A 272 -1.04 -15.11 -22.14
C ARG A 272 -0.72 -15.38 -20.68
N GLU A 273 0.56 -15.58 -20.37
CA GLU A 273 1.07 -15.72 -19.02
C GLU A 273 1.25 -14.36 -18.32
N ALA A 274 1.56 -13.29 -19.06
CA ALA A 274 1.77 -11.94 -18.54
C ALA A 274 0.48 -11.10 -18.37
N ALA A 275 -0.61 -11.43 -19.06
CA ALA A 275 -1.90 -10.78 -18.82
C ALA A 275 -2.41 -11.13 -17.41
N PRO A 276 -2.93 -10.15 -16.63
CA PRO A 276 -3.69 -10.50 -15.43
C PRO A 276 -4.81 -11.42 -15.90
N ARG A 277 -4.86 -12.63 -15.33
CA ARG A 277 -5.92 -13.59 -15.62
C ARG A 277 -7.23 -12.93 -15.20
N GLU A 278 -7.88 -12.21 -16.13
CA GLU A 278 -9.34 -12.05 -16.09
C GLU A 278 -9.91 -13.44 -15.83
N GLU A 279 -10.91 -13.51 -14.97
CA GLU A 279 -11.56 -14.72 -14.47
C GLU A 279 -12.21 -15.55 -15.60
N ALA A 280 -11.41 -16.05 -16.54
CA ALA A 280 -11.76 -17.20 -17.33
C ALA A 280 -11.87 -18.33 -16.31
N VAL A 281 -13.11 -18.75 -16.03
CA VAL A 281 -13.51 -19.90 -15.20
C VAL A 281 -12.34 -20.87 -15.13
N GLN A 282 -11.58 -20.81 -14.03
CA GLN A 282 -10.35 -21.58 -13.96
C GLN A 282 -10.74 -23.06 -14.09
N PRO A 283 -10.14 -23.80 -15.03
CA PRO A 283 -10.55 -25.17 -15.27
C PRO A 283 -10.33 -25.98 -14.00
N SER A 284 -11.43 -26.47 -13.43
CA SER A 284 -11.39 -27.33 -12.26
C SER A 284 -11.04 -28.76 -12.66
N LEU A 285 -10.74 -29.61 -11.68
CA LEU A 285 -10.54 -31.03 -11.91
C LEU A 285 -11.75 -31.71 -12.59
N ALA A 286 -12.95 -31.14 -12.45
CA ALA A 286 -14.15 -31.63 -13.16
C ALA A 286 -14.06 -31.52 -14.69
N ALA A 287 -13.13 -30.72 -15.23
CA ALA A 287 -12.89 -30.61 -16.66
C ALA A 287 -11.90 -31.66 -17.21
N VAL A 288 -11.23 -32.44 -16.34
CA VAL A 288 -10.25 -33.46 -16.74
C VAL A 288 -10.88 -34.59 -17.58
N PRO A 289 -12.08 -35.13 -17.26
CA PRO A 289 -12.71 -36.15 -18.10
C PRO A 289 -12.90 -35.70 -19.55
N ALA A 290 -13.39 -34.47 -19.75
CA ALA A 290 -13.58 -33.91 -21.09
C ALA A 290 -12.24 -33.66 -21.83
N LEU A 291 -11.16 -33.35 -21.10
CA LEU A 291 -9.82 -33.23 -21.66
C LEU A 291 -9.30 -34.60 -22.13
N VAL A 292 -9.48 -35.65 -21.33
CA VAL A 292 -9.08 -37.02 -21.68
C VAL A 292 -9.82 -37.51 -22.93
N GLU A 293 -11.14 -37.27 -23.03
CA GLU A 293 -11.91 -37.64 -24.21
C GLU A 293 -11.42 -36.95 -25.49
N ARG A 294 -11.06 -35.66 -25.42
CA ARG A 294 -10.49 -34.96 -26.59
C ARG A 294 -9.16 -35.55 -27.03
N VAL A 295 -8.34 -36.04 -26.11
CA VAL A 295 -7.04 -36.67 -26.43
C VAL A 295 -7.24 -38.11 -26.93
N ARG A 296 -8.24 -38.84 -26.42
CA ARG A 296 -8.62 -40.15 -26.98
C ARG A 296 -9.05 -40.04 -28.44
N ALA A 297 -9.78 -38.96 -28.78
CA ALA A 297 -10.20 -38.69 -30.16
C ALA A 297 -9.03 -38.46 -31.13
N THR A 298 -7.80 -38.20 -30.64
CA THR A 298 -6.60 -38.11 -31.49
C THR A 298 -5.90 -39.46 -31.69
N GLY A 299 -6.51 -40.57 -31.24
CA GLY A 299 -5.98 -41.93 -31.39
C GLY A 299 -5.06 -42.40 -30.26
N LEU A 300 -4.89 -41.61 -29.20
CA LEU A 300 -4.06 -41.98 -28.05
C LEU A 300 -4.87 -42.85 -27.06
N ASP A 301 -4.32 -43.98 -26.60
CA ASP A 301 -4.96 -44.79 -25.57
C ASP A 301 -4.72 -44.17 -24.18
N VAL A 302 -5.71 -43.41 -23.69
CA VAL A 302 -5.63 -42.73 -22.40
C VAL A 302 -6.58 -43.35 -21.39
N ARG A 303 -6.10 -43.74 -20.22
CA ARG A 303 -6.90 -44.24 -19.09
C ARG A 303 -6.97 -43.20 -17.97
N LEU A 304 -8.17 -42.81 -17.54
CA LEU A 304 -8.39 -41.96 -16.37
C LEU A 304 -8.78 -42.81 -15.15
N VAL A 305 -8.12 -42.59 -14.02
CA VAL A 305 -8.39 -43.24 -12.73
C VAL A 305 -8.52 -42.17 -11.65
N GLU A 306 -9.72 -42.05 -11.07
CA GLU A 306 -9.96 -41.12 -9.95
C GLU A 306 -10.19 -41.91 -8.65
N ARG A 307 -9.60 -41.44 -7.55
CA ARG A 307 -9.66 -42.08 -6.21
C ARG A 307 -9.90 -41.04 -5.12
N GLY A 308 -10.90 -41.26 -4.25
CA GLY A 308 -11.25 -40.39 -3.11
C GLY A 308 -12.28 -39.30 -3.43
N SER A 309 -12.62 -38.45 -2.45
CA SER A 309 -13.55 -37.31 -2.63
C SER A 309 -12.81 -35.99 -2.84
N ALA A 310 -13.33 -35.15 -3.74
CA ALA A 310 -12.76 -33.85 -4.10
C ALA A 310 -13.00 -32.74 -3.06
N ASP A 311 -13.72 -33.03 -1.96
CA ASP A 311 -14.23 -32.03 -1.00
C ASP A 311 -13.16 -31.19 -0.27
N ALA A 312 -11.86 -31.51 -0.44
CA ALA A 312 -10.75 -30.86 0.26
C ALA A 312 -9.72 -30.13 -0.64
N VAL A 313 -9.95 -30.02 -1.96
CA VAL A 313 -8.97 -29.40 -2.88
C VAL A 313 -9.23 -27.90 -3.04
N THR A 314 -8.24 -27.06 -2.75
CA THR A 314 -8.34 -25.61 -3.01
C THR A 314 -8.44 -25.33 -4.51
N ALA A 315 -9.18 -24.29 -4.90
CA ALA A 315 -9.34 -23.92 -6.32
C ALA A 315 -7.99 -23.71 -7.05
N GLY A 316 -6.99 -23.19 -6.35
CA GLY A 316 -5.62 -23.04 -6.87
C GLY A 316 -4.94 -24.38 -7.16
N ALA A 317 -5.04 -25.35 -6.24
CA ALA A 317 -4.49 -26.69 -6.43
C ALA A 317 -5.20 -27.46 -7.56
N ALA A 318 -6.52 -27.32 -7.68
CA ALA A 318 -7.30 -27.92 -8.75
C ALA A 318 -6.88 -27.40 -10.14
N THR A 319 -6.64 -26.09 -10.26
CA THR A 319 -6.23 -25.47 -11.53
C THR A 319 -4.81 -25.87 -11.91
N ALA A 320 -3.88 -25.88 -10.95
CA ALA A 320 -2.50 -26.31 -11.19
C ALA A 320 -2.45 -27.76 -11.66
N ALA A 321 -3.22 -28.65 -11.02
CA ALA A 321 -3.32 -30.05 -11.42
C ALA A 321 -3.91 -30.21 -12.83
N TYR A 322 -4.99 -29.50 -13.17
CA TYR A 322 -5.55 -29.53 -14.52
C TYR A 322 -4.51 -29.12 -15.59
N ARG A 323 -3.74 -28.06 -15.32
CA ARG A 323 -2.70 -27.56 -16.25
C ARG A 323 -1.56 -28.56 -16.42
N LEU A 324 -1.12 -29.20 -15.34
CA LEU A 324 -0.11 -30.26 -15.40
C LEU A 324 -0.58 -31.43 -16.25
N ILE A 325 -1.82 -31.89 -16.05
CA ILE A 325 -2.41 -32.97 -16.84
C ILE A 325 -2.51 -32.57 -18.32
N GLN A 326 -2.94 -31.34 -18.61
CA GLN A 326 -3.04 -30.81 -19.97
C GLN A 326 -1.70 -30.79 -20.70
N GLU A 327 -0.66 -30.27 -20.06
CA GLU A 327 0.67 -30.19 -20.64
C GLU A 327 1.28 -31.59 -20.83
N ALA A 328 1.14 -32.47 -19.84
CA ALA A 328 1.62 -33.85 -19.92
C ALA A 328 0.96 -34.64 -21.06
N LEU A 329 -0.35 -34.52 -21.23
CA LEU A 329 -1.07 -35.15 -22.35
C LEU A 329 -0.65 -34.56 -23.70
N THR A 330 -0.46 -33.25 -23.76
CA THR A 330 -0.01 -32.58 -24.99
C THR A 330 1.40 -33.01 -25.39
N ASN A 331 2.31 -33.14 -24.42
CA ASN A 331 3.66 -33.63 -24.65
C ASN A 331 3.67 -35.10 -25.04
N SER A 332 2.77 -35.91 -24.48
CA SER A 332 2.61 -37.32 -24.88
C SER A 332 2.19 -37.44 -26.35
N VAL A 333 1.20 -36.66 -26.79
CA VAL A 333 0.76 -36.63 -28.21
C VAL A 333 1.90 -36.22 -29.14
N LYS A 334 2.74 -35.26 -28.73
CA LYS A 334 3.84 -34.75 -29.57
C LYS A 334 5.06 -35.66 -29.61
N HIS A 335 5.34 -36.40 -28.54
CA HIS A 335 6.67 -36.99 -28.32
C HIS A 335 6.69 -38.48 -27.99
N ALA A 336 5.55 -39.14 -27.72
CA ALA A 336 5.56 -40.50 -27.15
C ALA A 336 5.80 -41.66 -28.16
N GLY A 337 5.98 -41.39 -29.45
CA GLY A 337 6.29 -42.42 -30.45
C GLY A 337 5.07 -43.20 -30.96
N ALA A 338 5.26 -44.43 -31.45
CA ALA A 338 4.18 -45.27 -32.00
C ALA A 338 3.45 -46.04 -30.88
N ASP A 339 2.11 -45.98 -30.89
CA ASP A 339 1.17 -46.59 -29.92
C ASP A 339 1.44 -46.32 -28.42
N PRO A 340 1.50 -45.06 -27.98
CA PRO A 340 1.69 -44.73 -26.58
C PRO A 340 0.42 -44.95 -25.74
N THR A 341 0.53 -45.71 -24.65
CA THR A 341 -0.51 -45.82 -23.61
C THR A 341 -0.23 -44.85 -22.47
N VAL A 342 -1.21 -44.03 -22.09
CA VAL A 342 -1.07 -43.01 -21.04
C VAL A 342 -2.11 -43.24 -19.94
N THR A 343 -1.68 -43.26 -18.68
CA THR A 343 -2.62 -43.36 -17.53
C THR A 343 -2.55 -42.09 -16.68
N VAL A 344 -3.69 -41.42 -16.52
CA VAL A 344 -3.86 -40.26 -15.62
C VAL A 344 -4.52 -40.74 -14.34
N THR A 345 -3.81 -40.62 -13.21
CA THR A 345 -4.35 -40.98 -11.89
C THR A 345 -4.51 -39.74 -11.01
N ILE A 346 -5.72 -39.48 -10.54
CA ILE A 346 -6.02 -38.41 -9.57
C ILE A 346 -6.40 -39.09 -8.25
N ALA A 347 -5.61 -38.84 -7.21
CA ALA A 347 -5.85 -39.38 -5.87
C ALA A 347 -6.01 -38.25 -4.86
N HIS A 348 -7.16 -38.21 -4.17
CA HIS A 348 -7.45 -37.27 -3.09
C HIS A 348 -7.06 -37.88 -1.75
N ALA A 349 -6.02 -37.34 -1.10
CA ALA A 349 -5.62 -37.75 0.24
C ALA A 349 -6.45 -37.00 1.31
N ALA A 350 -7.04 -37.74 2.25
CA ALA A 350 -7.68 -37.14 3.42
C ALA A 350 -6.61 -36.43 4.26
N ARG A 351 -6.84 -35.16 4.65
CA ARG A 351 -5.97 -34.48 5.62
C ARG A 351 -6.01 -35.27 6.92
N ALA A 352 -4.86 -35.75 7.38
CA ALA A 352 -4.69 -36.18 8.76
C ALA A 352 -5.03 -34.99 9.66
N SER A 353 -6.00 -35.18 10.54
CA SER A 353 -6.42 -34.23 11.59
C SER A 353 -5.31 -33.98 12.59
#